data_AF-A0A968PDD3-F1
#
_entry.id   AF-A0A968PDD3-F1
#
_cell.length_a   1.000
_cell.length_b   1.000
_cell.length_c   1.000
_cell.angle_alpha   90.00
_cell.angle_beta   90.00
_cell.angle_gamma   90.00
#
_symmetry.space_group_name_H-M   'P 1'
#
loop_
_entity.id
_entity.type
_entity.pdbx_description
1 polymer ?
#
loop_
_entity_poly.entity_id
_entity_poly.type
_entity_poly.pdbx_seq_one_letter_code
_entity_poly.pdbx_strand_id
1 'polypeptide(L)'
;MGRCLESGTASGAWEVFTQAVFQGLIQCAVSLEHMRRGNPRGAVRVYESALTKFIGCPEHYLGIDHFSLRQALGKMVAQLRTMPAEVFEPRAGRGLTLPVDLSKAPKIKHDDFD
;
A
#
# COMPACT_ATOMS: atom_id res chain seq x y z
N MET A 1 23.88 12.08 -14.66
CA MET A 1 23.21 11.45 -15.82
C MET A 1 21.86 10.94 -15.34
N GLY A 2 20.78 11.62 -15.69
CA GLY A 2 19.41 11.31 -15.27
C GLY A 2 18.51 12.44 -15.78
N ARG A 3 17.77 12.14 -16.85
CA ARG A 3 17.28 13.06 -17.88
C ARG A 3 16.23 14.08 -17.42
N CYS A 4 16.26 15.21 -18.13
CA CYS A 4 15.26 16.28 -18.21
C CYS A 4 13.82 15.83 -18.01
N LEU A 5 13.09 16.56 -17.17
CA LEU A 5 11.64 16.76 -17.32
C LEU A 5 11.43 18.12 -17.97
N GLU A 6 11.80 18.23 -19.24
CA GLU A 6 11.36 19.34 -20.09
C GLU A 6 10.35 18.76 -21.10
N SER A 7 9.16 19.35 -21.16
CA SER A 7 8.08 19.11 -22.13
C SER A 7 7.35 17.76 -22.06
N GLY A 8 6.61 17.52 -20.96
CA GLY A 8 5.50 16.54 -20.95
C GLY A 8 4.18 17.28 -20.83
N THR A 9 3.28 17.16 -21.80
CA THR A 9 1.92 17.68 -21.67
C THR A 9 1.26 17.11 -20.41
N ALA A 10 0.43 17.90 -19.72
CA ALA A 10 -0.26 17.47 -18.49
C ALA A 10 -0.99 16.11 -18.64
N SER A 11 -1.42 15.78 -19.86
CA SER A 11 -2.05 14.50 -20.21
C SER A 11 -1.16 13.27 -19.97
N GLY A 12 0.14 13.36 -20.24
CA GLY A 12 1.05 12.20 -20.12
C GLY A 12 1.40 11.87 -18.66
N ALA A 13 1.62 12.91 -17.83
CA ALA A 13 1.85 12.72 -16.41
C ALA A 13 0.60 12.19 -15.69
N TRP A 14 -0.58 12.69 -16.07
CA TRP A 14 -1.86 12.23 -15.55
C TRP A 14 -2.09 10.73 -15.75
N GLU A 15 -1.86 10.21 -16.96
CA GLU A 15 -2.11 8.79 -17.26
C GLU A 15 -1.16 7.88 -16.46
N VAL A 16 0.11 8.24 -16.37
CA VAL A 16 1.13 7.51 -15.61
C VAL A 16 0.79 7.49 -14.11
N PHE A 17 0.47 8.64 -13.52
CA PHE A 17 0.09 8.71 -12.10
C PHE A 17 -1.21 7.96 -11.81
N THR A 18 -2.21 8.05 -12.69
CA THR A 18 -3.48 7.34 -12.54
C THR A 18 -3.26 5.83 -12.50
N GLN A 19 -2.51 5.28 -13.45
CA GLN A 19 -2.20 3.86 -13.48
C GLN A 19 -1.43 3.42 -12.23
N ALA A 20 -0.43 4.20 -11.81
CA ALA A 20 0.41 3.89 -10.66
C ALA A 20 -0.40 3.93 -9.35
N VAL A 21 -1.18 4.98 -9.13
CA VAL A 21 -2.03 5.13 -7.93
C VAL A 21 -3.04 3.99 -7.84
N PHE A 22 -3.75 3.64 -8.92
CA PHE A 22 -4.69 2.51 -8.88
C PHE A 22 -4.00 1.19 -8.56
N GLN A 23 -2.83 0.91 -9.15
CA GLN A 23 -2.05 -0.28 -8.80
C GLN A 23 -1.64 -0.28 -7.32
N GLY A 24 -1.20 0.87 -6.79
CA GLY A 24 -0.86 1.02 -5.39
C GLY A 24 -2.03 0.73 -4.46
N LEU A 25 -3.21 1.30 -4.75
CA LEU A 25 -4.44 1.09 -3.98
C LEU A 25 -4.88 -0.38 -3.99
N ILE A 26 -4.84 -1.04 -5.15
CA ILE A 26 -5.15 -2.47 -5.26
C ILE A 26 -4.17 -3.29 -4.41
N GLN A 27 -2.87 -2.98 -4.44
CA GLN A 27 -1.88 -3.68 -3.63
C GLN A 27 -2.08 -3.42 -2.13
N CYS A 28 -2.46 -2.21 -1.71
CA CYS A 28 -2.86 -1.95 -0.33
C CYS A 28 -4.03 -2.85 0.11
N ALA A 29 -5.06 -3.01 -0.73
CA ALA A 29 -6.18 -3.91 -0.46
C ALA A 29 -5.75 -5.38 -0.37
N VAL A 30 -4.88 -5.84 -1.28
CA VAL A 30 -4.36 -7.22 -1.27
C VAL A 30 -3.49 -7.48 -0.02
N SER A 31 -2.72 -6.49 0.44
CA SER A 31 -1.98 -6.59 1.70
C SER A 31 -2.91 -6.80 2.89
N LEU A 32 -4.02 -6.05 2.98
CA LEU A 32 -5.04 -6.25 4.01
C LEU A 32 -5.70 -7.63 3.91
N GLU A 33 -5.97 -8.11 2.70
CA GLU A 33 -6.52 -9.46 2.49
C GLU A 33 -5.54 -10.55 2.95
N HIS A 34 -4.24 -10.36 2.76
CA HIS A 34 -3.23 -11.25 3.32
C HIS A 34 -3.23 -11.23 4.85
N MET A 35 -3.42 -10.07 5.47
CA MET A 35 -3.59 -9.98 6.93
C MET A 35 -4.83 -10.77 7.37
N ARG A 36 -5.97 -10.57 6.70
CA ARG A 36 -7.23 -11.27 7.00
C ARG A 36 -7.11 -12.79 6.87
N ARG A 37 -6.32 -13.28 5.90
CA ARG A 37 -6.05 -14.71 5.69
C ARG A 37 -4.92 -15.27 6.56
N GLY A 38 -4.35 -14.49 7.48
CA GLY A 38 -3.25 -14.97 8.32
C GLY A 38 -1.97 -15.26 7.53
N ASN A 39 -1.63 -14.43 6.55
CA ASN A 39 -0.44 -14.56 5.71
C ASN A 39 0.49 -13.34 5.90
N PRO A 40 1.40 -13.37 6.91
CA PRO A 40 2.22 -12.21 7.25
C PRO A 40 3.25 -11.90 6.16
N ARG A 41 3.87 -12.92 5.56
CA ARG A 41 4.80 -12.77 4.43
C ARG A 41 4.15 -12.09 3.24
N GLY A 42 2.96 -12.54 2.86
CA GLY A 42 2.21 -11.93 1.75
C GLY A 42 1.83 -10.48 2.04
N ALA A 43 1.37 -10.19 3.26
CA ALA A 43 1.01 -8.84 3.67
C ALA A 43 2.20 -7.88 3.57
N VAL A 44 3.34 -8.22 4.18
CA VAL A 44 4.55 -7.39 4.15
C VAL A 44 5.04 -7.17 2.71
N ARG A 45 5.17 -8.23 1.92
CA ARG A 45 5.72 -8.13 0.56
C ARG A 45 4.85 -7.31 -0.38
N VAL A 46 3.52 -7.51 -0.31
CA VAL A 46 2.60 -6.74 -1.16
C VAL A 46 2.55 -5.28 -0.72
N TYR A 47 2.60 -5.00 0.59
CA TYR A 47 2.72 -3.63 1.08
C TYR A 47 3.98 -2.92 0.57
N GLU A 48 5.15 -3.56 0.63
CA GLU A 48 6.40 -3.00 0.10
C GLU A 48 6.30 -2.70 -1.40
N SER A 49 5.71 -3.62 -2.17
CA SER A 49 5.41 -3.38 -3.58
C SER A 49 4.48 -2.18 -3.76
N ALA A 50 3.43 -2.04 -2.93
CA ALA A 50 2.47 -0.94 -3.02
C ALA A 50 3.15 0.41 -2.84
N LEU A 51 4.09 0.55 -1.90
CA LEU A 51 4.83 1.79 -1.67
C LEU A 51 5.56 2.28 -2.92
N THR A 52 6.12 1.37 -3.71
CA THR A 52 6.83 1.74 -4.95
C THR A 52 5.92 2.37 -5.99
N LYS A 53 4.61 2.09 -5.95
CA LYS A 53 3.63 2.62 -6.90
C LYS A 53 3.27 4.07 -6.65
N PHE A 54 3.49 4.57 -5.44
CA PHE A 54 3.19 5.95 -5.09
C PHE A 54 4.38 6.90 -5.26
N ILE A 55 5.55 6.39 -5.66
CA ILE A 55 6.76 7.21 -5.87
C ILE A 55 6.49 8.23 -6.97
N GLY A 56 6.67 9.51 -6.63
CA GLY A 56 6.47 10.64 -7.55
C GLY A 56 5.01 11.02 -7.80
N CYS A 57 4.04 10.29 -7.23
CA CYS A 57 2.62 10.66 -7.31
C CYS A 57 2.29 11.74 -6.26
N PRO A 58 1.43 12.74 -6.59
CA PRO A 58 0.93 13.70 -5.61
C PRO A 58 0.24 12.99 -4.44
N GLU A 59 0.48 13.40 -3.19
CA GLU A 59 -0.02 12.73 -1.98
C GLU A 59 -1.56 12.67 -1.91
N HIS A 60 -2.21 13.73 -2.39
CA HIS A 60 -3.65 13.78 -2.65
C HIS A 60 -3.85 13.66 -4.15
N TYR A 61 -4.50 12.59 -4.60
CA TYR A 61 -4.74 12.35 -6.01
C TYR A 61 -6.06 11.60 -6.21
N LEU A 62 -6.86 12.00 -7.20
CA LEU A 62 -8.20 11.44 -7.45
C LEU A 62 -9.14 11.51 -6.23
N GLY A 63 -9.01 12.55 -5.39
CA GLY A 63 -9.80 12.70 -4.16
C GLY A 63 -9.42 11.70 -3.05
N ILE A 64 -8.22 11.13 -3.13
CA ILE A 64 -7.69 10.15 -2.17
C ILE A 64 -6.39 10.68 -1.57
N ASP A 65 -6.36 10.80 -0.25
CA ASP A 65 -5.13 10.93 0.53
C ASP A 65 -4.47 9.54 0.68
N HIS A 66 -3.59 9.19 -0.26
CA HIS A 66 -2.86 7.93 -0.18
C HIS A 66 -1.69 7.98 0.79
N PHE A 67 -1.26 9.17 1.23
CA PHE A 67 -0.23 9.31 2.25
C PHE A 67 -0.74 8.78 3.59
N SER A 68 -1.91 9.22 4.04
CA SER A 68 -2.55 8.72 5.25
C SER A 68 -2.85 7.22 5.17
N LEU A 69 -3.29 6.73 4.00
CA LEU A 69 -3.49 5.30 3.76
C LEU A 69 -2.19 4.51 3.99
N ARG A 70 -1.08 4.94 3.38
CA ARG A 70 0.22 4.27 3.52
C ARG A 70 0.71 4.29 4.96
N GLN A 71 0.54 5.40 5.68
CA GLN A 71 0.93 5.48 7.09
C GLN A 71 0.12 4.52 7.96
N ALA A 72 -1.20 4.50 7.80
CA ALA A 72 -2.09 3.63 8.57
C ALA A 72 -1.79 2.16 8.31
N LEU A 73 -1.64 1.77 7.03
CA LEU A 73 -1.27 0.40 6.67
C LEU A 73 0.14 0.04 7.16
N GLY A 74 1.08 0.99 7.10
CA GLY A 74 2.43 0.81 7.62
C GLY A 74 2.47 0.51 9.12
N LYS A 75 1.60 1.13 9.92
CA LYS A 75 1.46 0.81 11.36
C LYS A 75 1.00 -0.63 11.59
N MET A 76 0.07 -1.13 10.78
CA MET A 76 -0.36 -2.54 10.85
C MET A 76 0.75 -3.50 10.42
N VAL A 77 1.47 -3.17 9.34
CA VAL A 77 2.61 -3.97 8.86
C VAL A 77 3.76 -4.00 9.87
N ALA A 78 4.00 -2.90 10.59
CA ALA A 78 5.01 -2.85 11.65
C ALA A 78 4.76 -3.88 12.75
N GLN A 79 3.48 -4.13 13.11
CA GLN A 79 3.11 -5.18 14.07
C GLN A 79 3.42 -6.59 13.56
N LEU A 80 3.29 -6.82 12.24
CA LEU A 80 3.71 -8.10 11.67
C LEU A 80 5.22 -8.28 11.76
N ARG A 81 6.00 -7.22 11.50
CA ARG A 81 7.47 -7.28 11.52
C ARG A 81 8.07 -7.60 12.89
N THR A 82 7.30 -7.49 13.98
CA THR A 82 7.75 -7.94 15.31
C THR A 82 7.57 -9.43 15.54
N MET A 83 6.92 -10.15 14.62
CA MET A 83 6.73 -11.59 14.71
C MET A 83 8.06 -12.34 14.44
N PRO A 84 8.21 -13.58 14.96
CA PRO A 84 9.40 -14.40 14.72
C PRO A 84 9.65 -14.65 13.22
N ALA A 85 10.91 -14.75 12.81
CA ALA A 85 11.27 -14.90 11.40
C ALA A 85 10.64 -16.16 10.76
N GLU A 86 10.42 -17.20 11.55
CA GLU A 86 9.85 -18.49 11.16
C GLU A 86 8.44 -18.34 10.57
N VAL A 87 7.66 -17.34 11.01
CA VAL A 87 6.30 -17.12 10.48
C VAL A 87 6.32 -16.54 9.06
N PHE A 88 7.47 -16.03 8.61
CA PHE A 88 7.67 -15.48 7.27
C PHE A 88 8.23 -16.51 6.29
N GLU A 89 8.55 -17.71 6.76
CA GLU A 89 9.00 -18.80 5.90
C GLU A 89 7.88 -19.23 4.94
N PRO A 90 8.16 -19.49 3.66
CA PRO A 90 7.14 -19.91 2.69
C PRO A 90 6.35 -21.15 3.14
N ARG A 91 6.98 -22.00 3.97
CA ARG A 91 6.41 -23.24 4.50
C ARG A 91 5.46 -23.05 5.68
N ALA A 92 5.54 -21.92 6.39
CA ALA A 92 4.66 -21.61 7.52
C ALA A 92 3.18 -21.45 7.10
N GLY A 93 2.93 -21.23 5.80
CA GLY A 93 1.60 -21.29 5.23
C GLY A 93 0.75 -20.03 5.45
N ARG A 94 -0.57 -20.23 5.50
CA ARG A 94 -1.60 -19.20 5.74
C ARG A 94 -2.46 -19.64 6.93
N GLY A 95 -3.32 -18.75 7.43
CA GLY A 95 -4.24 -19.05 8.54
C GLY A 95 -3.64 -18.81 9.93
N LEU A 96 -2.51 -18.11 10.01
CA LEU A 96 -1.94 -17.71 11.28
C LEU A 96 -2.83 -16.65 11.96
N THR A 97 -2.90 -16.71 13.30
CA THR A 97 -3.44 -15.59 14.07
C THR A 97 -2.40 -14.49 14.07
N LEU A 98 -2.73 -13.36 13.45
CA LEU A 98 -1.81 -12.23 13.33
C LEU A 98 -2.07 -11.20 14.44
N PRO A 99 -1.03 -10.50 14.91
CA PRO A 99 -1.15 -9.47 15.94
C PRO A 99 -1.67 -8.15 15.36
N VAL A 100 -2.67 -8.19 14.48
CA VAL A 100 -3.25 -7.02 13.81
C VAL A 100 -4.73 -6.93 14.12
N ASP A 101 -5.16 -5.73 14.48
CA ASP A 101 -6.56 -5.41 14.68
C ASP A 101 -7.16 -4.92 13.36
N LEU A 102 -7.89 -5.79 12.66
CA LEU A 102 -8.51 -5.46 11.38
C LEU A 102 -9.66 -4.45 11.52
N SER A 103 -10.20 -4.22 12.71
CA SER A 103 -11.19 -3.14 12.93
C SER A 103 -10.56 -1.74 12.77
N LYS A 104 -9.22 -1.67 12.90
CA LYS A 104 -8.41 -0.47 12.68
C LYS A 104 -7.84 -0.38 11.27
N ALA A 105 -8.27 -1.25 10.35
CA ALA A 105 -7.88 -1.15 8.96
C ALA A 105 -8.19 0.25 8.41
N PRO A 106 -7.29 0.81 7.57
CA PRO A 106 -7.49 2.15 7.03
C PRO A 106 -8.81 2.20 6.26
N LYS A 107 -9.63 3.19 6.62
CA LYS A 107 -10.84 3.53 5.88
C LYS A 107 -10.47 4.59 4.85
N ILE A 108 -10.94 4.40 3.61
CA ILE A 108 -10.83 5.44 2.60
C ILE A 108 -11.69 6.60 3.10
N LYS A 109 -11.04 7.74 3.33
CA LYS A 109 -11.72 9.02 3.48
C LYS A 109 -11.74 9.65 2.10
N HIS A 110 -12.91 10.06 1.66
CA HIS A 110 -13.02 11.01 0.57
C HIS A 110 -12.80 12.39 1.17
N ASP A 111 -11.93 13.19 0.57
CA ASP A 111 -11.94 14.62 0.84
C ASP A 111 -13.23 15.14 0.21
N ASP A 112 -14.15 15.65 1.03
CA ASP A 112 -15.34 16.31 0.53
C ASP A 112 -14.87 17.48 -0.35
N PHE A 113 -15.24 17.46 -1.63
CA PHE A 113 -14.99 18.57 -2.54
C PHE A 113 -15.98 19.68 -2.18
N ASP A 114 -15.60 20.56 -1.26
CA ASP A 114 -16.26 21.86 -1.03
C ASP A 114 -16.02 22.83 -2.20
#